data_AF-A0A448L7M6-F1
#
_entry.id   AF-A0A448L7M6-F1
#
_cell.length_a   1.000
_cell.length_b   1.000
_cell.length_c   1.000
_cell.angle_alpha   90.00
_cell.angle_beta   90.00
_cell.angle_gamma   90.00
#
_symmetry.space_group_name_H-M   'P 1'
#
loop_
_entity.id
_entity.type
_entity.pdbx_description
1 polymer ?
#
loop_
_entity_poly.entity_id
_entity_poly.type
_entity_poly.pdbx_seq_one_letter_code
_entity_poly.pdbx_strand_id
1 'polypeptide(L)'
;MQQEDDLRALAKIMDFLRAVSIILVVIHVYWYGYGAIRTWGIGIGVVDRILMNFQRTAGLFSSMLYTKLFAVVLLGLSCLGTKGVKGEKITWRKIYVALGMGGVLFFLNGWLLHLPLPFTINVGLYVVTISAGYACLLMAGLWMSRLLKHNLMDDVFNTENESFMQETRYMENEYSVNLPTRFYYKKKWNNGWINVVNPFRATIVLGTPGSGKSYAVVNSFIKQQIEKGYSMYVYDCTLSNKSAQLGPQLSLGF
;
A
#
# COMPACT_ATOMS: atom_id res chain seq x y z
N MET A 1 -16.30 -13.11 -11.02
CA MET A 1 -16.39 -14.52 -10.55
C MET A 1 -15.01 -15.15 -10.41
N GLN A 2 -14.24 -15.36 -11.49
CA GLN A 2 -12.92 -15.99 -11.42
C GLN A 2 -11.91 -15.30 -10.46
N GLN A 3 -11.84 -13.97 -10.50
CA GLN A 3 -10.98 -13.20 -9.59
C GLN A 3 -11.40 -13.31 -8.10
N GLU A 4 -12.69 -13.53 -7.82
CA GLU A 4 -13.18 -13.72 -6.45
C GLU A 4 -12.89 -15.12 -5.93
N ASP A 5 -13.00 -16.13 -6.79
CA ASP A 5 -12.68 -17.52 -6.48
C ASP A 5 -11.17 -17.70 -6.23
N ASP A 6 -10.32 -17.04 -7.03
CA ASP A 6 -8.86 -17.02 -6.81
C ASP A 6 -8.47 -16.39 -5.46
N LEU A 7 -9.13 -15.27 -5.10
CA LEU A 7 -8.92 -14.62 -3.81
C LEU A 7 -9.38 -15.49 -2.62
N ARG A 8 -10.46 -16.25 -2.80
CA ARG A 8 -10.94 -17.22 -1.79
C ARG A 8 -9.99 -18.42 -1.66
N ALA A 9 -9.44 -18.92 -2.76
CA ALA A 9 -8.45 -19.99 -2.75
C ALA A 9 -7.17 -19.55 -2.02
N LEU A 10 -6.68 -18.34 -2.32
CA LEU A 10 -5.53 -17.76 -1.63
C LEU A 10 -5.79 -17.60 -0.12
N ALA A 11 -7.00 -17.16 0.26
CA ALA A 11 -7.42 -17.08 1.66
C ALA A 11 -7.28 -18.41 2.40
N LYS A 12 -7.79 -19.49 1.81
CA LYS A 12 -7.68 -20.84 2.38
C LYS A 12 -6.23 -21.31 2.52
N ILE A 13 -5.39 -21.03 1.52
CA ILE A 13 -3.95 -21.41 1.56
C ILE A 13 -3.25 -20.74 2.75
N MET A 14 -3.56 -19.47 3.02
CA MET A 14 -2.96 -18.79 4.16
C MET A 14 -3.43 -19.29 5.51
N ASP A 15 -4.72 -19.58 5.65
CA ASP A 15 -5.24 -20.17 6.88
C ASP A 15 -4.61 -21.54 7.13
N PHE A 16 -4.39 -22.32 6.07
CA PHE A 16 -3.64 -23.56 6.13
C PHE A 16 -2.19 -23.34 6.57
N LEU A 17 -1.46 -22.39 5.97
CA LEU A 17 -0.08 -22.06 6.37
C LEU A 17 0.01 -21.63 7.84
N ARG A 18 -0.99 -20.88 8.34
CA ARG A 18 -1.06 -20.51 9.76
C ARG A 18 -1.27 -21.73 10.65
N ALA A 19 -2.18 -22.63 10.26
CA ALA A 19 -2.41 -23.87 11.01
C ALA A 19 -1.12 -24.72 11.08
N VAL A 20 -0.40 -24.87 9.95
CA VAL A 20 0.88 -25.59 9.92
C VAL A 20 1.92 -24.90 10.82
N SER A 21 2.00 -23.57 10.81
CA SER A 21 2.87 -22.80 11.71
C SER A 21 2.57 -23.09 13.19
N ILE A 22 1.29 -23.07 13.60
CA ILE A 22 0.87 -23.39 14.97
C ILE A 22 1.24 -24.82 15.33
N ILE A 23 0.96 -25.79 14.45
CA ILE A 23 1.29 -27.20 14.66
C ILE A 23 2.81 -27.37 14.88
N LEU A 24 3.65 -26.67 14.11
CA LEU A 24 5.10 -26.73 14.30
C LEU A 24 5.54 -26.18 15.66
N VAL A 25 4.90 -25.12 16.16
CA VAL A 25 5.19 -24.60 17.51
C VAL A 25 4.78 -25.60 18.59
N VAL A 26 3.63 -26.25 18.44
CA VAL A 26 3.17 -27.31 19.36
C VAL A 26 4.14 -28.48 19.37
N ILE A 27 4.55 -28.94 18.18
CA ILE A 27 5.53 -30.01 18.03
C ILE A 27 6.89 -29.60 18.63
N HIS A 28 7.30 -28.35 18.45
CA HIS A 28 8.52 -27.81 19.04
C HIS A 28 8.49 -27.87 20.57
N VAL A 29 7.39 -27.42 21.18
CA VAL A 29 7.18 -27.57 22.62
C VAL A 29 7.20 -29.04 23.04
N TYR A 30 6.55 -29.91 22.26
CA TYR A 30 6.49 -31.34 22.54
C TYR A 30 7.88 -32.00 22.56
N TRP A 31 8.71 -31.68 21.56
CA TRP A 31 10.05 -32.25 21.42
C TRP A 31 11.00 -31.79 22.54
N TYR A 32 11.10 -30.48 22.77
CA TYR A 32 12.04 -29.93 23.76
C TYR A 32 11.52 -30.03 25.21
N GLY A 33 10.22 -30.20 25.42
CA GLY A 33 9.57 -30.39 26.72
C GLY A 33 9.21 -31.85 27.03
N TYR A 34 9.68 -32.82 26.23
CA TYR A 34 9.22 -34.22 26.28
C TYR A 34 9.25 -34.83 27.70
N GLY A 35 10.31 -34.57 28.46
CA GLY A 35 10.44 -35.07 29.83
C GLY A 35 9.30 -34.63 30.76
N ALA A 36 8.87 -33.36 30.67
CA ALA A 36 7.77 -32.83 31.47
C ALA A 36 6.41 -33.35 30.96
N ILE A 37 6.25 -33.47 29.64
CA ILE A 37 5.02 -33.95 29.02
C ILE A 37 4.76 -35.42 29.37
N ARG A 38 5.81 -36.23 29.45
CA ARG A 38 5.72 -37.61 29.94
C ARG A 38 5.26 -37.65 31.40
N THR A 39 5.78 -36.75 32.26
CA THR A 39 5.34 -36.68 33.67
C THR A 39 3.89 -36.21 33.83
N TRP A 40 3.37 -35.42 32.88
CA TRP A 40 1.96 -35.02 32.84
C TRP A 40 1.02 -36.10 32.29
N GLY A 41 1.54 -37.24 31.83
CA GLY A 41 0.71 -38.32 31.28
C GLY A 41 0.14 -38.03 29.89
N ILE A 42 0.66 -37.03 29.17
CA ILE A 42 0.17 -36.58 27.85
C ILE A 42 0.92 -37.30 26.70
N GLY A 43 1.77 -38.28 27.00
CA GLY A 43 2.56 -38.99 25.99
C GLY A 43 1.67 -39.81 25.04
N ILE A 44 1.63 -39.42 23.76
CA ILE A 44 0.92 -40.17 22.72
C ILE A 44 1.98 -40.93 21.92
N GLY A 45 2.11 -42.24 22.16
CA GLY A 45 3.18 -43.06 21.55
C GLY A 45 3.20 -43.06 20.01
N VAL A 46 2.08 -42.73 19.35
CA VAL A 46 2.00 -42.53 17.90
C VAL A 46 2.74 -41.26 17.46
N VAL A 47 2.61 -40.18 18.22
CA VAL A 47 3.27 -38.88 17.94
C VAL A 47 4.77 -39.02 18.07
N ASP A 48 5.25 -39.77 19.07
CA ASP A 48 6.68 -40.05 19.28
C ASP A 48 7.30 -40.76 18.06
N ARG A 49 6.61 -41.76 17.51
CA ARG A 49 7.09 -42.51 16.33
C ARG A 49 7.12 -41.65 15.07
N ILE A 50 6.12 -40.79 14.88
CA ILE A 50 6.06 -39.85 13.75
C ILE A 50 7.20 -38.82 13.85
N LEU A 51 7.40 -38.25 15.04
CA LEU A 51 8.43 -37.24 15.27
C LEU A 51 9.84 -37.78 15.08
N MET A 52 10.12 -39.00 15.56
CA MET A 52 11.42 -39.63 15.35
C MET A 52 11.70 -39.90 13.86
N ASN A 53 10.71 -40.35 13.09
CA ASN A 53 10.84 -40.55 11.64
C ASN A 53 11.02 -39.22 10.88
N PHE A 54 10.34 -38.16 11.32
CA PHE A 54 10.46 -36.83 10.75
C PHE A 54 11.85 -36.24 11.05
N GLN A 55 12.35 -36.36 12.28
CA GLN A 55 13.68 -35.90 12.64
C GLN A 55 14.77 -36.63 11.84
N ARG A 56 14.63 -37.95 11.67
CA ARG A 56 15.57 -38.77 10.88
C ARG A 56 15.63 -38.35 9.40
N THR A 57 14.55 -37.81 8.86
CA THR A 57 14.44 -37.44 7.44
C THR A 57 14.71 -35.95 7.18
N ALA A 58 14.20 -35.06 8.03
CA ALA A 58 14.20 -33.61 7.80
C ALA A 58 15.21 -32.84 8.66
N GLY A 59 15.71 -33.41 9.76
CA GLY A 59 16.68 -32.76 10.64
C GLY A 59 16.21 -31.44 11.29
N LEU A 60 14.91 -31.12 11.21
CA LEU A 60 14.34 -29.84 11.62
C LEU A 60 14.58 -29.55 13.11
N PHE A 61 14.55 -30.58 13.97
CA PHE A 61 14.75 -30.49 15.42
C PHE A 61 16.23 -30.58 15.84
N SER A 62 17.18 -30.48 14.89
CA SER A 62 18.61 -30.44 15.21
C SER A 62 19.02 -29.19 16.00
N SER A 63 18.31 -28.07 15.80
CA SER A 63 18.49 -26.85 16.58
C SER A 63 17.15 -26.24 16.93
N MET A 64 17.06 -25.75 18.16
CA MET A 64 15.88 -25.07 18.70
C MET A 64 15.54 -23.80 17.91
N LEU A 65 16.53 -23.20 17.25
CA LEU A 65 16.34 -22.00 16.43
C LEU A 65 15.74 -22.33 15.06
N TYR A 66 16.08 -23.47 14.46
CA TYR A 66 15.61 -23.82 13.11
C TYR A 66 14.11 -24.09 13.06
N THR A 67 13.60 -24.88 14.00
CA THR A 67 12.16 -25.13 14.15
C THR A 67 11.37 -23.83 14.35
N LYS A 68 11.87 -22.95 15.22
CA LYS A 68 11.28 -21.64 15.49
C LYS A 68 11.29 -20.74 14.25
N LEU A 69 12.40 -20.68 13.54
CA LEU A 69 12.54 -19.88 12.33
C LEU A 69 11.59 -20.37 11.24
N PHE A 70 11.49 -21.69 11.04
CA PHE A 70 10.56 -22.28 10.07
C PHE A 70 9.10 -21.97 10.42
N ALA A 71 8.72 -22.08 11.70
CA ALA A 71 7.39 -21.70 12.17
C ALA A 71 7.07 -20.22 11.91
N VAL A 72 8.03 -19.31 12.14
CA VAL A 72 7.86 -17.86 11.91
C VAL A 72 7.82 -17.52 10.42
N VAL A 73 8.57 -18.22 9.57
CA VAL A 73 8.49 -18.04 8.11
C VAL A 73 7.09 -18.38 7.60
N LEU A 74 6.54 -19.53 8.00
CA LEU A 74 5.17 -19.91 7.63
C LEU A 74 4.13 -18.95 8.20
N LEU A 75 4.33 -18.46 9.43
CA LEU A 75 3.50 -17.42 10.02
C LEU A 75 3.51 -16.14 9.18
N GLY A 76 4.70 -15.68 8.78
CA GLY A 76 4.89 -14.49 7.95
C GLY A 76 4.18 -14.63 6.60
N LEU A 77 4.38 -15.75 5.91
CA LEU A 77 3.68 -16.07 4.66
C LEU A 77 2.16 -16.10 4.84
N SER A 78 1.66 -16.66 5.95
CA SER A 78 0.23 -16.68 6.25
C SER A 78 -0.37 -15.29 6.49
N CYS A 79 0.44 -14.30 6.90
CA CYS A 79 -0.05 -12.95 7.19
C CYS A 79 -0.20 -12.11 5.92
N LEU A 80 0.64 -12.32 4.89
CA LEU A 80 0.76 -11.45 3.72
C LEU A 80 -0.54 -11.32 2.89
N GLY A 81 -1.29 -12.39 2.67
CA GLY A 81 -2.52 -12.27 1.87
C GLY A 81 -3.78 -12.01 2.70
N THR A 82 -3.73 -12.02 4.04
CA THR A 82 -4.94 -11.85 4.87
C THR A 82 -5.56 -10.47 4.64
N LYS A 83 -6.89 -10.42 4.48
CA LYS A 83 -7.63 -9.16 4.42
C LYS A 83 -7.83 -8.68 5.86
N GLY A 84 -7.07 -7.67 6.27
CA GLY A 84 -7.23 -7.08 7.60
C GLY A 84 -8.53 -6.31 7.74
N VAL A 85 -9.24 -6.51 8.84
CA VAL A 85 -10.43 -5.72 9.19
C VAL A 85 -10.01 -4.25 9.36
N LYS A 86 -10.63 -3.34 8.60
CA LYS A 86 -10.43 -1.90 8.70
C LYS A 86 -11.01 -1.42 10.04
N GLY A 87 -10.20 -0.84 10.92
CA GLY A 87 -10.71 -0.34 12.19
C GLY A 87 -9.70 0.26 13.17
N GLU A 88 -8.40 -0.09 13.09
CA GLU A 88 -7.40 0.46 14.00
C GLU A 88 -6.40 1.40 13.29
N LYS A 89 -6.18 2.56 13.89
CA LYS A 89 -5.03 3.43 13.59
C LYS A 89 -3.75 2.73 14.07
N ILE A 90 -3.18 1.89 13.22
CA ILE A 90 -1.94 1.18 13.48
C ILE A 90 -0.78 2.10 13.10
N THR A 91 0.05 2.44 14.08
CA THR A 91 1.30 3.19 13.88
C THR A 91 2.48 2.22 13.77
N TRP A 92 3.48 2.54 12.93
CA TRP A 92 4.73 1.76 12.82
C TRP A 92 5.39 1.44 14.17
N ARG A 93 5.31 2.36 15.14
CA ARG A 93 5.81 2.15 16.51
C ARG A 93 5.21 0.91 17.20
N LYS A 94 3.89 0.68 17.05
CA LYS A 94 3.22 -0.49 17.63
C LYS A 94 3.69 -1.80 16.99
N ILE A 95 3.92 -1.78 15.67
CA ILE A 95 4.45 -2.94 14.92
C ILE A 95 5.84 -3.30 15.42
N TYR A 96 6.75 -2.33 15.51
CA TYR A 96 8.12 -2.57 15.99
C TYR A 96 8.16 -3.07 17.43
N VAL A 97 7.32 -2.52 18.33
CA VAL A 97 7.24 -3.00 19.72
C VAL A 97 6.72 -4.43 19.78
N ALA A 98 5.64 -4.75 19.06
CA ALA A 98 5.09 -6.11 19.04
C ALA A 98 6.06 -7.13 18.42
N LEU A 99 6.77 -6.74 17.35
CA LEU A 99 7.77 -7.58 16.69
C LEU A 99 9.00 -7.78 17.57
N GLY A 100 9.48 -6.72 18.24
CA GLY A 100 10.59 -6.78 19.18
C GLY A 100 10.27 -7.66 20.40
N MET A 101 9.16 -7.38 21.09
CA MET A 101 8.73 -8.21 22.24
C MET A 101 8.45 -9.65 21.82
N GLY A 102 7.77 -9.85 20.70
CA GLY A 102 7.47 -11.18 20.16
C GLY A 102 8.73 -11.95 19.81
N GLY A 103 9.69 -11.30 19.15
CA GLY A 103 10.99 -11.88 18.82
C GLY A 103 11.79 -12.28 20.06
N VAL A 104 11.86 -11.40 21.06
CA VAL A 104 12.55 -11.70 22.33
C VAL A 104 11.89 -12.86 23.05
N LEU A 105 10.59 -12.82 23.27
CA LEU A 105 9.85 -13.87 23.98
C LEU A 105 9.90 -15.22 23.25
N PHE A 106 9.88 -15.21 21.92
CA PHE A 106 9.84 -16.43 21.13
C PHE A 106 11.23 -17.05 20.91
N PHE A 107 12.26 -16.25 20.60
CA PHE A 107 13.60 -16.79 20.28
C PHE A 107 14.52 -16.89 21.51
N LEU A 108 14.52 -15.89 22.40
CA LEU A 108 15.48 -15.76 23.51
C LEU A 108 15.01 -16.43 24.82
N ASN A 109 14.12 -17.41 24.75
CA ASN A 109 13.56 -18.09 25.93
C ASN A 109 14.20 -19.46 26.23
N GLY A 110 15.28 -19.85 25.53
CA GLY A 110 15.94 -21.15 25.75
C GLY A 110 16.56 -21.32 27.13
N TRP A 111 17.01 -20.22 27.75
CA TRP A 111 17.56 -20.24 29.11
C TRP A 111 16.54 -20.68 30.17
N LEU A 112 15.23 -20.50 29.93
CA LEU A 112 14.19 -20.93 30.88
C LEU A 112 14.19 -22.43 31.12
N LEU A 113 14.66 -23.23 30.15
CA LEU A 113 14.76 -24.68 30.31
C LEU A 113 15.89 -25.11 31.27
N HIS A 114 16.86 -24.23 31.51
CA HIS A 114 18.07 -24.49 32.31
C HIS A 114 18.06 -23.85 33.71
N LEU A 115 16.92 -23.28 34.13
CA LEU A 115 16.77 -22.73 35.48
C LEU A 115 16.89 -23.83 36.55
N PRO A 116 17.42 -23.52 37.75
CA PRO A 116 17.54 -24.46 38.87
C PRO A 116 16.19 -24.69 39.58
N LEU A 117 15.15 -24.99 38.79
CA LEU A 117 13.79 -25.33 39.24
C LEU A 117 13.43 -26.73 38.71
N PRO A 118 12.38 -27.37 39.24
CA PRO A 118 11.85 -28.60 38.67
C PRO A 118 11.60 -28.45 37.16
N PHE A 119 12.09 -29.40 36.36
CA PHE A 119 12.02 -29.35 34.90
C PHE A 119 10.60 -29.10 34.37
N THR A 120 9.59 -29.63 35.07
CA THR A 120 8.17 -29.41 34.79
C THR A 120 7.76 -27.93 34.84
N ILE A 121 8.29 -27.17 35.81
CA ILE A 121 8.03 -25.72 35.95
C ILE A 121 8.75 -24.95 34.84
N ASN A 122 10.00 -25.32 34.54
CA ASN A 122 10.77 -24.73 33.45
C ASN A 122 10.05 -24.86 32.11
N VAL A 123 9.53 -26.05 31.80
CA VAL A 123 8.75 -26.29 30.57
C VAL A 123 7.45 -25.48 30.59
N GLY A 124 6.75 -25.37 31.73
CA GLY A 124 5.56 -24.53 31.85
C GLY A 124 5.84 -23.06 31.51
N LEU A 125 6.86 -22.45 32.11
CA LEU A 125 7.27 -21.07 31.83
C LEU A 125 7.71 -20.89 30.37
N TYR A 126 8.40 -21.88 29.84
CA TYR A 126 8.82 -21.91 28.44
C TYR A 126 7.62 -21.94 27.47
N VAL A 127 6.57 -22.71 27.76
CA VAL A 127 5.34 -22.73 26.96
C VAL A 127 4.60 -21.40 26.99
N VAL A 128 4.50 -20.77 28.16
CA VAL A 128 3.87 -19.45 28.32
C VAL A 128 4.61 -18.39 27.49
N THR A 129 5.95 -18.35 27.58
CA THR A 129 6.76 -17.39 26.83
C THR A 129 6.71 -17.63 25.32
N ILE A 130 6.75 -18.89 24.85
CA ILE A 130 6.56 -19.23 23.44
C ILE A 130 5.20 -18.76 22.94
N SER A 131 4.14 -19.06 23.69
CA SER A 131 2.76 -18.75 23.28
C SER A 131 2.54 -17.24 23.21
N ALA A 132 3.00 -16.51 24.22
CA ALA A 132 2.95 -15.04 24.24
C ALA A 132 3.78 -14.43 23.11
N GLY A 133 5.00 -14.94 22.86
CA GLY A 133 5.85 -14.49 21.78
C GLY A 133 5.25 -14.73 20.41
N TYR A 134 4.69 -15.92 20.17
CA TYR A 134 4.01 -16.27 18.93
C TYR A 134 2.77 -15.39 18.68
N ALA A 135 1.94 -15.16 19.70
CA ALA A 135 0.79 -14.28 19.60
C ALA A 135 1.20 -12.83 19.24
N CYS A 136 2.27 -12.31 19.85
CA CYS A 136 2.81 -10.99 19.51
C CYS A 136 3.31 -10.93 18.05
N LEU A 137 4.01 -11.96 17.58
CA LEU A 137 4.48 -12.05 16.21
C LEU A 137 3.33 -12.15 15.19
N LEU A 138 2.27 -12.92 15.51
CA LEU A 138 1.06 -13.00 14.68
C LEU A 138 0.38 -11.63 14.57
N MET A 139 0.20 -10.93 15.70
CA MET A 139 -0.39 -9.58 15.70
C MET A 139 0.47 -8.59 14.89
N ALA A 140 1.79 -8.61 15.07
CA ALA A 140 2.71 -7.78 14.31
C ALA A 140 2.65 -8.07 12.80
N GLY A 141 2.59 -9.34 12.41
CA GLY A 141 2.47 -9.76 11.01
C GLY A 141 1.16 -9.32 10.37
N LEU A 142 0.03 -9.46 11.08
CA LEU A 142 -1.28 -8.98 10.62
C LEU A 142 -1.31 -7.46 10.45
N TRP A 143 -0.72 -6.72 11.39
CA TRP A 143 -0.61 -5.27 11.30
C TRP A 143 0.31 -4.80 10.16
N MET A 144 1.44 -5.47 9.96
CA MET A 144 2.38 -5.17 8.89
C MET A 144 1.78 -5.43 7.51
N SER A 145 1.08 -6.55 7.33
CA SER A 145 0.38 -6.89 6.08
C SER A 145 -0.66 -5.84 5.68
N ARG A 146 -1.40 -5.29 6.66
CA ARG A 146 -2.36 -4.19 6.41
C ARG A 146 -1.69 -2.93 5.89
N LEU A 147 -0.57 -2.53 6.50
CA LEU A 147 0.14 -1.30 6.16
C LEU A 147 0.83 -1.39 4.81
N LEU A 148 1.41 -2.56 4.49
CA LEU A 148 2.05 -2.81 3.19
C LEU A 148 1.03 -2.70 2.05
N LYS A 149 -0.17 -3.26 2.21
CA LYS A 149 -1.25 -3.17 1.21
C LYS A 149 -1.79 -1.76 1.02
N HIS A 150 -1.80 -0.94 2.07
CA HIS A 150 -2.20 0.46 1.96
C HIS A 150 -1.17 1.32 1.22
N ASN A 151 0.13 1.04 1.36
CA ASN A 151 1.18 1.81 0.69
C ASN A 151 1.52 1.31 -0.73
N LEU A 152 1.18 0.07 -1.11
CA LEU A 152 1.40 -0.43 -2.47
C LEU A 152 0.24 -0.17 -3.43
N MET A 153 -0.99 -0.01 -2.92
CA MET A 153 -2.11 0.47 -3.71
C MET A 153 -2.22 1.98 -3.59
N ASP A 154 -1.18 2.68 -4.06
CA ASP A 154 -1.39 4.06 -4.51
C ASP A 154 -2.48 3.99 -5.59
N ASP A 155 -3.54 4.75 -5.37
CA ASP A 155 -4.77 4.78 -6.16
C ASP A 155 -4.49 4.70 -7.66
N VAL A 156 -5.30 3.93 -8.40
CA VAL A 156 -5.23 3.91 -9.88
C VAL A 156 -5.47 5.34 -10.41
N PHE A 157 -6.24 6.14 -9.67
CA PHE A 157 -6.47 7.56 -9.89
C PHE A 157 -5.53 8.44 -9.04
N ASN A 158 -4.26 8.05 -8.88
CA ASN A 158 -3.25 8.93 -8.30
C ASN A 158 -2.89 10.02 -9.32
N THR A 159 -2.71 11.26 -8.87
CA THR A 159 -2.29 12.40 -9.70
C THR A 159 -1.08 12.06 -10.57
N GLU A 160 -0.16 11.22 -10.07
CA GLU A 160 1.00 10.75 -10.85
C GLU A 160 0.62 9.81 -12.02
N ASN A 161 -0.36 8.92 -11.82
CA ASN A 161 -0.82 7.98 -12.84
C ASN A 161 -1.71 8.67 -13.90
N GLU A 162 -2.43 9.73 -13.51
CA GLU A 162 -3.20 10.58 -14.43
C GLU A 162 -2.34 11.64 -15.14
N SER A 163 -1.09 11.81 -14.72
CA SER A 163 -0.17 12.78 -15.27
C SER A 163 0.63 12.21 -16.45
N PHE A 164 0.66 12.95 -17.55
CA PHE A 164 1.44 12.60 -18.74
C PHE A 164 2.31 13.77 -19.20
N MET A 165 3.35 13.45 -19.98
CA MET A 165 4.23 14.47 -20.56
C MET A 165 3.44 15.33 -21.55
N GLN A 166 3.32 16.62 -21.25
CA GLN A 166 2.76 17.61 -22.18
C GLN A 166 3.88 18.30 -22.98
N GLU A 167 3.49 19.05 -24.01
CA GLU A 167 4.43 19.76 -24.85
C GLU A 167 5.15 20.88 -24.08
N THR A 168 6.47 20.94 -24.22
CA THR A 168 7.33 21.90 -23.50
C THR A 168 7.96 22.92 -24.43
N ARG A 169 7.93 22.66 -25.74
CA ARG A 169 8.48 23.56 -26.75
C ARG A 169 7.43 24.60 -27.13
N TYR A 170 7.85 25.85 -27.21
CA TYR A 170 7.08 26.92 -27.81
C TYR A 170 7.15 26.78 -29.34
N MET A 171 6.03 26.50 -30.00
CA MET A 171 5.96 26.29 -31.44
C MET A 171 5.24 27.44 -32.13
N GLU A 172 5.99 28.42 -32.58
CA GLU A 172 5.46 29.59 -33.25
C GLU A 172 5.47 29.45 -34.77
N ASN A 173 4.42 29.95 -35.39
CA ASN A 173 4.25 30.12 -36.82
C ASN A 173 3.27 31.28 -37.10
N GLU A 174 3.08 31.60 -38.38
CA GLU A 174 2.21 32.69 -38.85
C GLU A 174 0.77 32.65 -38.30
N TYR A 175 0.23 31.45 -38.03
CA TYR A 175 -1.17 31.26 -37.66
C TYR A 175 -1.40 30.91 -36.19
N SER A 176 -0.35 30.42 -35.52
CA SER A 176 -0.42 29.71 -34.24
C SER A 176 -0.93 30.59 -33.11
N VAL A 177 -1.47 29.96 -32.07
CA VAL A 177 -1.70 30.61 -30.78
C VAL A 177 -1.10 29.74 -29.69
N ASN A 178 -0.27 30.34 -28.84
CA ASN A 178 0.53 29.62 -27.86
C ASN A 178 0.13 30.07 -26.44
N LEU A 179 -0.37 29.13 -25.63
CA LEU A 179 -0.83 29.41 -24.28
C LEU A 179 0.15 28.82 -23.25
N PRO A 180 0.63 29.58 -22.27
CA PRO A 180 1.48 29.05 -21.20
C PRO A 180 0.66 28.14 -20.28
N THR A 181 1.21 26.98 -19.93
CA THR A 181 0.58 26.02 -19.01
C THR A 181 1.57 25.49 -17.98
N ARG A 182 1.06 24.91 -16.89
CA ARG A 182 1.82 24.10 -15.93
C ARG A 182 1.18 22.74 -15.83
N PHE A 183 1.99 21.70 -15.93
CA PHE A 183 1.54 20.32 -15.81
C PHE A 183 2.40 19.57 -14.81
N TYR A 184 1.79 18.61 -14.13
CA TYR A 184 2.48 17.73 -13.21
C TYR A 184 2.96 16.50 -13.99
N TYR A 185 4.22 16.10 -13.81
CA TYR A 185 4.78 14.89 -14.43
C TYR A 185 6.05 14.47 -13.69
N LYS A 186 6.23 13.17 -13.44
CA LYS A 186 7.39 12.61 -12.71
C LYS A 186 7.60 13.26 -11.34
N LYS A 187 6.53 13.40 -10.57
CA LYS A 187 6.49 14.04 -9.25
C LYS A 187 7.00 15.49 -9.20
N LYS A 188 6.94 16.21 -10.32
CA LYS A 188 7.39 17.61 -10.43
C LYS A 188 6.40 18.44 -11.23
N TRP A 189 6.30 19.71 -10.87
CA TRP A 189 5.64 20.72 -11.70
C TRP A 189 6.56 21.14 -12.82
N ASN A 190 6.09 21.03 -14.05
CA ASN A 190 6.81 21.43 -15.25
C ASN A 190 6.04 22.56 -15.93
N ASN A 191 6.77 23.53 -16.49
CA ASN A 191 6.19 24.52 -17.38
C ASN A 191 6.04 23.90 -18.77
N GLY A 192 4.95 24.20 -19.45
CA GLY A 192 4.66 23.73 -20.80
C GLY A 192 3.90 24.75 -21.63
N TRP A 193 3.58 24.36 -22.85
CA TRP A 193 2.85 25.20 -23.80
C TRP A 193 1.73 24.42 -24.48
N ILE A 194 0.54 25.01 -24.53
CA ILE A 194 -0.53 24.54 -25.41
C ILE A 194 -0.38 25.30 -26.72
N ASN A 195 0.17 24.62 -27.73
CA ASN A 195 0.42 25.19 -29.06
C ASN A 195 -0.75 24.85 -30.00
N VAL A 196 -1.62 25.83 -30.28
CA VAL A 196 -2.67 25.71 -31.30
C VAL A 196 -2.06 26.11 -32.63
N VAL A 197 -1.44 25.15 -33.32
CA VAL A 197 -0.61 25.37 -34.53
C VAL A 197 -1.42 25.93 -35.71
N ASN A 198 -2.71 25.58 -35.80
CA ASN A 198 -3.62 26.06 -36.83
C ASN A 198 -5.03 26.32 -36.24
N PRO A 199 -5.31 27.54 -35.77
CA PRO A 199 -6.60 27.92 -35.19
C PRO A 199 -7.79 27.87 -36.17
N PHE A 200 -7.54 27.92 -37.47
CA PHE A 200 -8.59 27.98 -38.50
C PHE A 200 -9.37 26.67 -38.67
N ARG A 201 -8.90 25.57 -38.08
CA ARG A 201 -9.61 24.26 -38.08
C ARG A 201 -10.76 24.17 -37.06
N ALA A 202 -11.32 25.32 -36.68
CA ALA A 202 -12.18 25.53 -35.53
C ALA A 202 -11.47 25.27 -34.19
N THR A 203 -11.57 26.23 -33.28
CA THR A 203 -11.08 26.11 -31.90
C THR A 203 -12.28 26.32 -30.97
N ILE A 204 -12.54 25.34 -30.10
CA ILE A 204 -13.67 25.37 -29.16
C ILE A 204 -13.11 25.35 -27.74
N VAL A 205 -13.59 26.27 -26.90
CA VAL A 205 -13.24 26.34 -25.48
C VAL A 205 -14.51 26.09 -24.66
N LEU A 206 -14.55 24.97 -23.94
CA LEU A 206 -15.69 24.57 -23.12
C LEU A 206 -15.38 24.76 -21.63
N GLY A 207 -16.39 25.09 -20.84
CA GLY A 207 -16.30 25.06 -19.39
C GLY A 207 -17.46 25.79 -18.71
N THR A 208 -17.54 25.67 -17.39
CA THR A 208 -18.59 26.30 -16.57
C THR A 208 -18.46 27.83 -16.48
N PRO A 209 -19.56 28.58 -16.27
CA PRO A 209 -19.49 30.01 -15.99
C PRO A 209 -18.52 30.33 -14.83
N GLY A 210 -17.71 31.38 -14.97
CA GLY A 210 -16.72 31.77 -13.94
C GLY A 210 -15.39 31.02 -13.96
N SER A 211 -15.19 30.02 -14.84
CA SER A 211 -13.94 29.22 -14.86
C SER A 211 -12.71 29.94 -15.47
N GLY A 212 -12.78 31.24 -15.74
CA GLY A 212 -11.65 32.03 -16.27
C GLY A 212 -11.31 31.86 -17.76
N LYS A 213 -12.17 31.21 -18.57
CA LYS A 213 -11.94 30.97 -20.02
C LYS A 213 -11.59 32.23 -20.80
N SER A 214 -12.30 33.33 -20.56
CA SER A 214 -12.08 34.59 -21.28
C SER A 214 -10.69 35.14 -21.03
N TYR A 215 -10.28 35.19 -19.75
CA TYR A 215 -8.97 35.70 -19.36
C TYR A 215 -7.82 34.78 -19.80
N ALA A 216 -7.94 33.46 -19.58
CA ALA A 216 -6.84 32.54 -19.83
C ALA A 216 -6.65 32.18 -21.31
N VAL A 217 -7.76 32.07 -22.07
CA VAL A 217 -7.73 31.57 -23.45
C VAL A 217 -8.15 32.65 -24.45
N VAL A 218 -9.35 33.22 -24.33
CA VAL A 218 -9.91 34.10 -25.37
C VAL A 218 -9.08 35.38 -25.55
N ASN A 219 -8.70 36.04 -24.46
CA ASN A 219 -7.89 37.25 -24.52
C ASN A 219 -6.51 36.98 -25.13
N SER A 220 -5.89 35.85 -24.81
CA SER A 220 -4.61 35.41 -25.39
C SER A 220 -4.75 35.18 -26.91
N PHE A 221 -5.85 34.57 -27.35
CA PHE A 221 -6.17 34.39 -28.77
C PHE A 221 -6.33 35.73 -29.50
N ILE A 222 -7.14 36.64 -28.95
CA ILE A 222 -7.36 37.97 -29.53
C ILE A 222 -6.04 38.72 -29.67
N LYS A 223 -5.25 38.77 -28.58
CA LYS A 223 -3.97 39.48 -28.55
C LYS A 223 -3.00 38.96 -29.61
N GLN A 224 -2.75 37.65 -29.62
CA GLN A 224 -1.78 37.06 -30.56
C GLN A 224 -2.24 37.14 -32.02
N GLN A 225 -3.55 37.05 -32.29
CA GLN A 225 -4.08 37.19 -33.64
C GLN A 225 -3.97 38.64 -34.16
N ILE A 226 -4.23 39.63 -33.31
CA ILE A 226 -4.03 41.05 -33.65
C ILE A 226 -2.55 41.36 -33.90
N GLU A 227 -1.65 40.86 -33.04
CA GLU A 227 -0.19 41.00 -33.22
C GLU A 227 0.29 40.43 -34.55
N LYS A 228 -0.39 39.39 -35.05
CA LYS A 228 -0.12 38.75 -36.35
C LYS A 228 -0.83 39.42 -37.52
N GLY A 229 -1.56 40.52 -37.28
CA GLY A 229 -2.23 41.31 -38.33
C GLY A 229 -3.55 40.73 -38.81
N TYR A 230 -4.14 39.75 -38.11
CA TYR A 230 -5.45 39.23 -38.46
C TYR A 230 -6.58 40.15 -38.00
N SER A 231 -7.64 40.20 -38.81
CA SER A 231 -8.91 40.80 -38.40
C SER A 231 -9.79 39.74 -37.74
N MET A 232 -10.57 40.15 -36.75
CA MET A 232 -11.44 39.26 -36.00
C MET A 232 -12.82 39.90 -35.80
N TYR A 233 -13.87 39.11 -36.02
CA TYR A 233 -15.22 39.47 -35.58
C TYR A 233 -15.45 38.90 -34.18
N VAL A 234 -15.54 39.77 -33.18
CA VAL A 234 -15.74 39.38 -31.79
C VAL A 234 -17.18 39.67 -31.40
N TYR A 235 -17.90 38.61 -30.99
CA TYR A 235 -19.26 38.71 -30.50
C TYR A 235 -19.29 38.37 -29.00
N ASP A 236 -19.62 39.35 -28.18
CA ASP A 236 -19.68 39.21 -26.72
C ASP A 236 -21.13 39.34 -26.22
N CYS A 237 -21.62 38.30 -25.54
CA CYS A 237 -22.95 38.25 -24.95
C CYS A 237 -22.83 38.33 -23.42
N THR A 238 -22.95 39.53 -22.87
CA THR A 238 -23.16 39.68 -21.43
C THR A 238 -24.66 39.68 -21.14
N LEU A 239 -25.21 38.56 -20.64
CA LEU A 239 -26.57 38.52 -20.11
C LEU A 239 -26.59 39.16 -18.72
N SER A 240 -26.59 40.49 -18.68
CA SER A 240 -26.80 41.24 -17.44
C SER A 240 -28.28 41.21 -17.08
N ASN A 241 -28.65 40.39 -16.09
CA ASN A 241 -29.90 40.56 -15.37
C ASN A 241 -29.79 41.84 -14.53
N LYS A 242 -30.05 43.00 -15.15
CA LYS A 242 -30.63 44.21 -14.57
C LYS A 242 -30.64 45.31 -15.64
N SER A 243 -31.82 45.86 -15.84
CA SER A 243 -32.06 47.18 -16.41
C SER A 243 -31.06 48.22 -15.89
N ALA A 244 -30.06 48.58 -16.68
CA ALA A 244 -29.39 49.87 -16.64
C ALA A 244 -28.44 49.97 -17.84
N GLN A 245 -28.55 51.08 -18.54
CA GLN A 245 -27.66 51.55 -19.59
C GLN A 245 -26.18 51.29 -19.28
N LEU A 246 -25.44 50.80 -20.28
CA LEU A 246 -24.11 51.29 -20.69
C LEU A 246 -23.70 50.51 -21.95
N GLY A 247 -23.33 51.26 -23.00
CA GLY A 247 -22.98 50.73 -24.32
C GLY A 247 -21.68 49.89 -24.33
N PRO A 248 -21.22 49.47 -25.52
CA PRO A 248 -20.10 48.55 -25.66
C PRO A 248 -18.80 49.24 -25.22
N GLN A 249 -18.34 48.97 -24.01
CA GLN A 249 -16.98 49.28 -23.59
C GLN A 249 -16.08 48.05 -23.78
N LEU A 250 -15.66 47.85 -25.03
CA LEU A 250 -14.38 47.21 -25.30
C LEU A 250 -13.29 48.25 -24.99
N SER A 251 -12.89 48.33 -23.72
CA SER A 251 -11.65 49.01 -23.33
C SER A 251 -10.47 48.13 -23.73
N LEU A 252 -10.10 48.16 -25.00
CA LEU A 252 -8.77 47.78 -25.46
C LEU A 252 -7.80 48.88 -25.00
N GLY A 253 -7.31 48.75 -23.76
CA GLY A 253 -6.13 49.47 -23.33
C GLY A 253 -4.91 48.83 -23.99
N PHE A 254 -4.25 49.58 -24.88
CA PHE A 254 -2.92 49.27 -25.37
C PHE A 254 -1.89 49.34 -24.24
#